data_AF-A0A1T4Q614-F1
#
_entry.id   AF-A0A1T4Q614-F1
#
_cell.length_a   1.000
_cell.length_b   1.000
_cell.length_c   1.000
_cell.angle_alpha   90.00
_cell.angle_beta   90.00
_cell.angle_gamma   90.00
#
_symmetry.space_group_name_H-M   'P 1'
#
loop_
_entity.id
_entity.type
_entity.pdbx_description
1 polymer ?
#
loop_
_entity_poly.entity_id
_entity_poly.type
_entity_poly.pdbx_seq_one_letter_code
_entity_poly.pdbx_strand_id
1 'polypeptide(L)'
;MTDFQRDMEIITQNVKVVNNGKLRFSFRHLNRIVQDSVKELELKQRTENVLMRNGIMTVGDLFKNLSKVKNLRGGGEVTAKNVNTMFMSYYYDSLNDAERNEFWTDMYENTFTMAM
;
A
#
# COMPACT_ATOMS: atom_id res chain seq x y z
N MET A 1 11.16 -13.77 3.27
CA MET A 1 10.86 -12.67 2.35
C MET A 1 10.25 -13.31 1.12
N THR A 2 8.96 -13.13 0.89
CA THR A 2 8.29 -13.73 -0.28
C THR A 2 8.78 -13.02 -1.54
N ASP A 3 8.75 -13.70 -2.70
CA ASP A 3 9.18 -13.10 -3.96
C ASP A 3 8.41 -11.81 -4.27
N PHE A 4 7.12 -11.77 -3.91
CA PHE A 4 6.29 -10.56 -3.96
C PHE A 4 6.83 -9.38 -3.14
N GLN A 5 7.35 -9.61 -1.92
CA GLN A 5 7.92 -8.53 -1.11
C GLN A 5 9.19 -7.95 -1.74
N ARG A 6 9.99 -8.79 -2.39
CA ARG A 6 11.19 -8.37 -3.12
C ARG A 6 10.80 -7.59 -4.38
N ASP A 7 9.84 -8.08 -5.15
CA ASP A 7 9.36 -7.43 -6.38
C ASP A 7 8.68 -6.10 -6.08
N MET A 8 7.88 -6.03 -5.00
CA MET A 8 7.31 -4.79 -4.51
C MET A 8 8.39 -3.82 -4.03
N GLU A 9 9.44 -4.27 -3.35
CA GLU A 9 10.55 -3.39 -2.96
C GLU A 9 11.29 -2.85 -4.19
N ILE A 10 11.50 -3.65 -5.22
CA ILE A 10 12.08 -3.23 -6.51
C ILE A 10 11.18 -2.21 -7.21
N ILE A 11 9.86 -2.46 -7.29
CA ILE A 11 8.91 -1.52 -7.88
C ILE A 11 8.88 -0.22 -7.08
N THR A 12 8.82 -0.30 -5.75
CA THR A 12 8.80 0.89 -4.86
C THR A 12 10.10 1.71 -4.97
N GLN A 13 11.24 1.06 -5.22
CA GLN A 13 12.53 1.71 -5.45
C GLN A 13 12.62 2.35 -6.85
N ASN A 14 12.10 1.70 -7.89
CA ASN A 14 12.10 2.21 -9.28
C ASN A 14 11.05 3.30 -9.54
N VAL A 15 9.94 3.30 -8.80
CA VAL A 15 8.85 4.29 -8.89
C VAL A 15 9.24 5.68 -8.37
N LYS A 16 10.37 5.80 -7.66
CA LYS A 16 10.88 7.10 -7.19
C LYS A 16 11.29 8.07 -8.31
N VAL A 17 11.30 7.66 -9.58
CA VAL A 17 12.02 8.38 -10.64
C VAL A 17 11.12 9.10 -11.66
N VAL A 18 9.79 8.91 -11.71
CA VAL A 18 8.98 9.55 -12.77
C VAL A 18 7.94 10.54 -12.23
N ASN A 19 8.15 11.80 -12.61
CA ASN A 19 7.60 13.04 -12.06
C ASN A 19 6.06 13.20 -12.18
N ASN A 20 5.48 13.94 -11.22
CA ASN A 20 4.05 14.30 -11.05
C ASN A 20 3.08 13.21 -10.53
N GLY A 21 3.61 12.09 -10.03
CA GLY A 21 3.41 11.75 -8.62
C GLY A 21 2.17 10.95 -8.19
N LYS A 22 1.50 10.20 -9.08
CA LYS A 22 0.53 9.19 -8.63
C LYS A 22 0.57 7.96 -9.55
N LEU A 23 1.23 6.90 -9.10
CA LEU A 23 0.77 5.56 -9.46
C LEU A 23 -0.71 5.48 -9.12
N ARG A 24 -1.55 5.37 -10.14
CA ARG A 24 -2.99 5.18 -9.97
C ARG A 24 -3.24 3.69 -9.84
N PHE A 25 -3.04 3.16 -8.65
CA PHE A 25 -3.55 1.85 -8.30
C PHE A 25 -5.07 1.90 -8.27
N SER A 26 -5.72 1.01 -9.03
CA SER A 26 -7.16 0.83 -8.94
C SER A 26 -7.45 -0.17 -7.79
N PHE A 27 -7.77 0.35 -6.60
CA PHE A 27 -8.18 -0.49 -5.47
C PHE A 27 -9.66 -0.91 -5.60
N ARG A 28 -10.00 -1.55 -6.73
CA ARG A 28 -11.37 -1.91 -7.11
C ARG A 28 -12.06 -2.82 -6.10
N HIS A 29 -11.29 -3.64 -5.38
CA HIS A 29 -11.80 -4.64 -4.44
C HIS A 29 -11.62 -4.23 -2.97
N LEU A 30 -11.34 -2.95 -2.70
CA LEU A 30 -11.09 -2.45 -1.35
C LEU A 30 -12.28 -2.69 -0.41
N ASN A 31 -13.50 -2.71 -0.94
CA ASN A 31 -14.73 -2.97 -0.19
C ASN A 31 -14.71 -4.29 0.59
N ARG A 32 -13.92 -5.30 0.14
CA ARG A 32 -13.78 -6.58 0.84
C ARG A 32 -13.06 -6.45 2.18
N ILE A 33 -12.12 -5.51 2.25
CA ILE A 33 -11.21 -5.36 3.40
C ILE A 33 -11.41 -4.04 4.15
N VAL A 34 -12.30 -3.16 3.67
CA VAL A 34 -12.43 -1.78 4.17
C VAL A 34 -12.79 -1.69 5.67
N GLN A 35 -13.49 -2.69 6.19
CA GLN A 35 -13.89 -2.78 7.60
C GLN A 35 -12.86 -3.53 8.46
N ASP A 36 -11.86 -4.16 7.85
CA ASP A 36 -10.87 -4.92 8.57
C ASP A 36 -10.04 -3.98 9.45
N SER A 37 -9.64 -4.49 10.61
CA SER A 37 -8.77 -3.78 11.54
C SER A 37 -7.39 -3.58 10.93
N VAL A 38 -6.76 -2.42 11.18
CA VAL A 38 -5.35 -2.22 10.78
C VAL A 38 -4.38 -3.18 11.46
N LYS A 39 -4.82 -3.93 12.49
CA LYS A 39 -4.03 -4.98 13.13
C LYS A 39 -3.83 -6.20 12.23
N GLU A 40 -4.76 -6.47 11.31
CA GLU A 40 -4.66 -7.59 10.36
C GLU A 40 -3.54 -7.38 9.32
N LEU A 41 -3.04 -6.14 9.20
CA LEU A 41 -1.94 -5.79 8.30
C LEU A 41 -0.55 -6.24 8.82
N GLU A 42 -0.46 -6.84 10.01
CA GLU A 42 0.80 -7.26 10.64
C GLU A 42 1.89 -6.16 10.64
N LEU A 43 1.45 -4.92 10.88
CA LEU A 43 2.34 -3.76 10.91
C LEU A 43 3.35 -3.91 12.05
N LYS A 44 4.50 -3.22 11.93
CA LYS A 44 5.41 -3.09 13.06
C LYS A 44 4.65 -2.42 14.21
N GLN A 45 4.83 -2.91 15.44
CA GLN A 45 4.12 -2.41 16.62
C GLN A 45 4.18 -0.87 16.76
N ARG A 46 5.32 -0.25 16.46
CA ARG A 46 5.46 1.21 16.45
C ARG A 46 4.56 1.87 15.38
N THR A 47 4.51 1.32 14.18
CA THR A 47 3.66 1.80 13.08
C THR A 47 2.19 1.68 13.45
N GLU A 48 1.76 0.52 13.96
CA GLU A 48 0.40 0.32 14.44
C GLU A 48 0.03 1.36 15.51
N ASN A 49 0.88 1.54 16.52
CA ASN A 49 0.65 2.54 17.57
C ASN A 49 0.52 3.96 17.02
N VAL A 50 1.28 4.32 15.97
CA VAL A 50 1.14 5.63 15.30
C VAL A 50 -0.23 5.75 14.63
N LEU A 51 -0.68 4.73 13.89
CA LEU A 51 -1.98 4.74 13.24
C LEU A 51 -3.13 4.88 14.27
N MET A 52 -3.13 4.02 15.28
CA MET A 52 -4.16 3.98 16.32
C MET A 52 -4.26 5.30 17.09
N ARG A 53 -3.11 5.92 17.43
CA ARG A 53 -3.08 7.24 18.10
C ARG A 53 -3.63 8.38 17.24
N ASN A 54 -3.61 8.22 15.92
CA ASN A 54 -4.17 9.18 14.98
C ASN A 54 -5.60 8.78 14.54
N GLY A 55 -6.24 7.84 15.23
CA GLY A 55 -7.62 7.42 14.97
C GLY A 55 -7.79 6.58 13.70
N ILE A 56 -6.72 6.02 13.16
CA ILE A 56 -6.76 5.13 12.01
C ILE A 56 -6.89 3.70 12.52
N MET A 57 -8.12 3.19 12.51
CA MET A 57 -8.48 1.91 13.14
C MET A 57 -8.77 0.81 12.11
N THR A 58 -9.30 1.20 10.95
CA THR A 58 -9.66 0.27 9.86
C THR A 58 -8.78 0.46 8.63
N VAL A 59 -8.73 -0.55 7.76
CA VAL A 59 -8.09 -0.47 6.44
C VAL A 59 -8.73 0.64 5.60
N GLY A 60 -10.04 0.88 5.72
CA GLY A 60 -10.71 2.00 5.05
C GLY A 60 -10.25 3.37 5.53
N ASP A 61 -10.07 3.53 6.84
CA ASP A 61 -9.51 4.77 7.41
C ASP A 61 -8.07 4.98 6.96
N LEU A 62 -7.29 3.89 6.93
CA LEU A 62 -5.92 3.91 6.44
C LEU A 62 -5.88 4.33 4.99
N PHE A 63 -6.72 3.76 4.14
CA PHE A 63 -6.77 4.06 2.71
C PHE A 63 -7.00 5.55 2.44
N LYS A 64 -7.97 6.16 3.15
CA LYS A 64 -8.24 7.60 3.07
C LYS A 64 -7.05 8.47 3.48
N ASN A 65 -6.16 7.93 4.31
CA ASN A 65 -5.03 8.65 4.89
C ASN A 65 -3.64 8.19 4.39
N LEU A 66 -3.56 7.23 3.45
CA LEU A 66 -2.31 6.62 2.95
C LEU A 66 -1.25 7.67 2.57
N SER A 67 -1.65 8.68 1.80
CA SER A 67 -0.77 9.78 1.35
C SER A 67 -0.25 10.69 2.47
N LYS A 68 -0.88 10.65 3.65
CA LYS A 68 -0.60 11.51 4.80
C LYS A 68 0.13 10.79 5.93
N VAL A 69 0.27 9.45 5.86
CA VAL A 69 0.87 8.62 6.93
C VAL A 69 2.25 9.12 7.36
N LYS A 70 3.08 9.56 6.40
CA LYS A 70 4.40 10.13 6.67
C LYS A 70 4.35 11.34 7.61
N ASN A 71 3.29 12.14 7.51
CA ASN A 71 3.14 13.43 8.22
C ASN A 71 2.26 13.33 9.48
N LEU A 72 1.80 12.13 9.84
CA LEU A 72 1.06 11.92 11.09
C LEU A 72 1.94 12.18 12.31
N ARG A 73 1.31 12.51 13.44
CA ARG A 73 2.04 12.68 14.70
C ARG A 73 2.73 11.35 15.08
N GLY A 74 4.07 11.37 15.16
CA GLY A 74 4.88 10.18 15.42
C GLY A 74 5.20 9.32 14.20
N GLY A 75 4.76 9.74 13.00
CA GLY A 75 5.07 9.12 11.72
C GLY A 75 6.47 9.45 11.20
N GLY A 76 6.68 9.16 9.93
CA GLY A 76 7.94 9.40 9.21
C GLY A 76 8.08 8.45 8.01
N GLU A 77 9.22 8.53 7.33
CA GLU A 77 9.49 7.74 6.12
C GLU A 77 9.40 6.22 6.38
N VAL A 78 9.95 5.76 7.51
CA VAL A 78 9.94 4.34 7.89
C VAL A 78 8.51 3.84 8.14
N THR A 79 7.68 4.65 8.80
CA THR A 79 6.26 4.35 9.05
C THR A 79 5.51 4.26 7.73
N ALA A 80 5.70 5.24 6.84
CA ALA A 80 5.06 5.25 5.53
C ALA A 80 5.48 4.06 4.67
N LYS A 81 6.78 3.71 4.64
CA LYS A 81 7.27 2.52 3.92
C LYS A 81 6.62 1.25 4.47
N ASN A 82 6.59 1.07 5.80
CA ASN A 82 6.00 -0.12 6.41
C ASN A 82 4.50 -0.22 6.11
N VAL A 83 3.75 0.87 6.23
CA VAL A 83 2.33 0.90 5.86
C VAL A 83 2.12 0.52 4.41
N ASN A 84 2.82 1.18 3.48
CA ASN A 84 2.61 0.95 2.05
C ASN A 84 2.91 -0.52 1.69
N THR A 85 4.02 -1.08 2.17
CA THR A 85 4.36 -2.47 1.89
C THR A 85 3.30 -3.43 2.42
N MET A 86 2.90 -3.28 3.69
CA MET A 86 1.96 -4.22 4.30
C MET A 86 0.55 -4.09 3.74
N PHE A 87 0.08 -2.86 3.51
CA PHE A 87 -1.21 -2.61 2.88
C PHE A 87 -1.30 -3.20 1.47
N MET A 88 -0.26 -3.01 0.65
CA MET A 88 -0.24 -3.57 -0.70
C MET A 88 -0.21 -5.10 -0.70
N SER A 89 0.56 -5.72 0.20
CA SER A 89 0.57 -7.18 0.36
C SER A 89 -0.81 -7.70 0.76
N TYR A 90 -1.39 -7.10 1.80
CA TYR A 90 -2.69 -7.52 2.31
C TYR A 90 -3.80 -7.36 1.26
N TYR A 91 -3.81 -6.23 0.54
CA TYR A 91 -4.74 -6.03 -0.56
C TYR A 91 -4.56 -7.09 -1.65
N TYR A 92 -3.33 -7.37 -2.08
CA TYR A 92 -3.04 -8.38 -3.09
C TYR A 92 -3.46 -9.79 -2.66
N ASP A 93 -3.24 -10.13 -1.39
CA ASP A 93 -3.61 -11.43 -0.83
C ASP A 93 -5.14 -11.62 -0.79
N SER A 94 -5.90 -10.52 -0.67
CA SER A 94 -7.37 -10.51 -0.73
C SER A 94 -7.97 -10.70 -2.14
N LEU A 95 -7.14 -10.66 -3.18
CA LEU A 95 -7.55 -10.83 -4.57
C LEU A 95 -7.54 -12.32 -4.97
N ASN A 96 -8.46 -12.70 -5.85
CA ASN A 96 -8.39 -14.00 -6.55
C ASN A 96 -7.41 -13.96 -7.72
N ASP A 97 -7.13 -15.10 -8.35
CA ASP A 97 -6.11 -15.19 -9.40
C ASP A 97 -6.39 -14.31 -10.62
N ALA A 98 -7.66 -14.16 -11.03
CA ALA A 98 -8.02 -13.27 -12.13
C ALA A 98 -7.79 -11.79 -11.77
N GLU A 99 -8.19 -11.39 -10.57
CA GLU A 99 -7.99 -10.03 -10.04
C GLU A 99 -6.51 -9.71 -9.81
N ARG A 100 -5.70 -10.69 -9.39
CA ARG A 100 -4.25 -10.54 -9.29
C ARG A 100 -3.61 -10.31 -10.65
N ASN A 101 -4.07 -11.03 -11.68
CA ASN A 101 -3.62 -10.78 -13.05
C ASN A 101 -3.98 -9.37 -13.52
N GLU A 102 -5.22 -8.92 -13.28
CA GLU A 102 -5.62 -7.54 -13.58
C GLU A 102 -4.78 -6.51 -12.82
N PHE A 103 -4.53 -6.75 -11.53
CA PHE A 103 -3.68 -5.90 -10.71
C PHE A 103 -2.26 -5.79 -11.27
N TRP A 104 -1.68 -6.91 -11.71
CA TRP A 104 -0.38 -6.91 -12.38
C TRP A 104 -0.40 -6.20 -13.73
N THR A 105 -1.44 -6.41 -14.55
CA THR A 105 -1.59 -5.69 -15.82
C THR A 105 -1.66 -4.18 -15.59
N ASP A 106 -2.51 -3.72 -14.66
CA ASP A 106 -2.59 -2.30 -14.25
C ASP A 106 -1.21 -1.79 -13.81
N MET A 107 -0.45 -2.58 -13.07
CA MET A 107 0.91 -2.24 -12.63
C MET A 107 1.88 -2.11 -13.79
N TYR A 108 1.94 -3.10 -14.67
CA TYR A 108 2.82 -3.09 -15.84
C TYR A 108 2.50 -1.90 -16.75
N GLU A 109 1.24 -1.69 -17.08
CA GLU A 109 0.82 -0.58 -17.94
C GLU A 109 1.18 0.77 -17.32
N ASN A 110 0.87 1.00 -16.03
CA ASN A 110 1.21 2.26 -15.38
C ASN A 110 2.73 2.48 -15.24
N THR A 111 3.53 1.42 -15.15
CA THR A 111 5.00 1.54 -15.01
C THR A 111 5.67 1.81 -16.36
N PHE A 112 5.16 1.22 -17.46
CA PHE A 112 5.76 1.35 -18.79
C PHE A 112 5.24 2.56 -19.60
N THR A 113 3.98 2.97 -19.41
CA THR A 113 3.44 4.17 -20.08
C THR A 113 4.11 5.47 -19.60
N MET A 114 4.90 5.39 -18.53
CA MET A 114 5.65 6.52 -17.95
C MET A 114 7.15 6.52 -18.36
N ALA A 115 7.62 5.52 -19.10
CA ALA A 115 9.00 5.41 -19.58
C ALA A 115 9.18 5.76 -21.07
N MET A 116 8.09 6.05 -21.78
CA MET A 116 8.07 6.65 -23.13
C MET A 116 7.69 8.14 -23.04
#